data_AF-A0A934DBD2-F1
#
_entry.id   AF-A0A934DBD2-F1
#
_cell.length_a   1.000
_cell.length_b   1.000
_cell.length_c   1.000
_cell.angle_alpha   90.00
_cell.angle_beta   90.00
_cell.angle_gamma   90.00
#
_symmetry.space_group_name_H-M   'P 1'
#
loop_
_entity.id
_entity.type
_entity.pdbx_description
1 polymer ?
#
loop_
_entity_poly.entity_id
_entity_poly.type
_entity_poly.pdbx_seq_one_letter_code
_entity_poly.pdbx_strand_id
1 'polypeptide(L)'
;SGNCNHLDTAEFELPYWLMNFDVLREMFVDDRDDNASSQVTVLKDLIISSKKGKNPEMSSLITIDTPVFWDLNEVRAKMQFLDTEKISMPGTTPKEGPFYGKFTRFLVRLDGKLNDPRYGFMFRPKKYLQSVGLNDLLARMLGADGSAQVTILDLSGVPFDIVNTIVSLLARMTFDFNFYNPNRRDFPILLVFEEAHNYLPATGTTTSSARRTVERIAKEGRKYGVSIMVVSQRPVEVSETILSQCNNYVVLRLTNPLDQNYIKRLVPDTFSSLTEVLPSLRQGEALIVGESISMPLRVQIDFPNPEPDSSDIKFYEKWKQSESKTKIAEVVTRWWKQEKA
;
A
#
# COMPACT_ATOMS: atom_id res chain seq x y z
N SER A 1 -16.16 -10.28 20.97
CA SER A 1 -16.97 -9.13 20.52
C SER A 1 -16.05 -7.92 20.35
N GLY A 2 -15.32 -7.86 19.24
CA GLY A 2 -14.58 -6.66 18.85
C GLY A 2 -15.39 -5.95 17.78
N ASN A 3 -15.57 -4.64 17.89
CA ASN A 3 -16.12 -3.85 16.79
C ASN A 3 -15.09 -3.86 15.64
N CYS A 4 -15.55 -4.22 14.45
CA CYS A 4 -14.75 -4.23 13.23
C CYS A 4 -15.22 -3.11 12.31
N ASN A 5 -14.28 -2.30 11.81
CA ASN A 5 -14.54 -1.29 10.80
C ASN A 5 -14.12 -1.86 9.43
N HIS A 6 -15.09 -2.07 8.54
CA HIS A 6 -14.82 -2.51 7.17
C HIS A 6 -14.83 -1.30 6.23
N LEU A 7 -13.71 -1.06 5.56
CA LEU A 7 -13.50 0.07 4.68
C LEU A 7 -13.28 -0.43 3.26
N ASP A 8 -14.36 -0.40 2.46
CA ASP A 8 -14.31 -0.66 1.03
C ASP A 8 -13.70 0.54 0.30
N THR A 9 -12.87 0.28 -0.71
CA THR A 9 -12.40 1.26 -1.71
C THR A 9 -13.49 2.16 -2.33
N ALA A 10 -14.75 1.73 -2.37
CA ALA A 10 -15.86 2.59 -2.80
C ALA A 10 -16.18 3.71 -1.80
N GLU A 11 -15.92 3.49 -0.51
CA GLU A 11 -16.24 4.41 0.60
C GLU A 11 -15.01 5.07 1.25
N PHE A 12 -13.85 4.47 1.02
CA PHE A 12 -12.56 4.85 1.58
C PHE A 12 -11.75 5.67 0.58
N GLU A 13 -11.46 6.91 0.95
CA GLU A 13 -10.66 7.83 0.16
C GLU A 13 -9.26 7.95 0.77
N LEU A 14 -8.24 7.85 -0.08
CA LEU A 14 -6.84 8.10 0.28
C LEU A 14 -6.30 9.23 -0.60
N PRO A 15 -6.55 10.50 -0.23
CA PRO A 15 -6.21 11.62 -1.08
C PRO A 15 -4.73 11.66 -1.46
N TYR A 16 -4.46 12.00 -2.72
CA TYR A 16 -3.11 12.09 -3.27
C TYR A 16 -2.17 12.97 -2.45
N TRP A 17 -2.71 13.99 -1.76
CA TRP A 17 -1.91 14.99 -1.05
C TRP A 17 -1.23 14.42 0.22
N LEU A 18 -1.63 13.23 0.65
CA LEU A 18 -1.00 12.48 1.73
C LEU A 18 0.26 11.72 1.29
N MET A 19 0.46 11.52 -0.02
CA MET A 19 1.63 10.83 -0.56
C MET A 19 2.92 11.61 -0.28
N ASN A 20 3.99 10.90 0.07
CA ASN A 20 5.32 11.49 0.16
C ASN A 20 5.90 11.64 -1.24
N PHE A 21 7.02 12.35 -1.33
CA PHE A 21 7.60 12.66 -2.61
C PHE A 21 8.10 11.44 -3.38
N ASP A 22 8.63 10.45 -2.67
CA ASP A 22 9.13 9.21 -3.27
C ASP A 22 8.00 8.45 -3.99
N VAL A 23 6.82 8.35 -3.39
CA VAL A 23 5.64 7.72 -4.00
C VAL A 23 5.16 8.53 -5.21
N LEU A 24 5.12 9.86 -5.09
CA LEU A 24 4.73 10.73 -6.21
C LEU A 24 5.71 10.60 -7.39
N ARG A 25 7.01 10.51 -7.11
CA ARG A 25 8.04 10.27 -8.12
C ARG A 25 7.84 8.92 -8.78
N GLU A 26 7.70 7.85 -8.01
CA GLU A 26 7.46 6.49 -8.52
C GLU A 26 6.18 6.43 -9.39
N MET A 27 5.17 7.22 -9.05
CA MET A 27 3.90 7.24 -9.77
C MET A 27 3.94 8.03 -11.09
N PHE A 28 4.67 9.15 -11.14
CA PHE A 28 4.57 10.10 -12.24
C PHE A 28 5.87 10.35 -13.02
N VAL A 29 7.03 9.95 -12.50
CA VAL A 29 8.32 10.13 -13.15
C VAL A 29 8.85 8.78 -13.61
N ASP A 30 9.31 8.72 -14.86
CA ASP A 30 9.99 7.54 -15.38
C ASP A 30 11.48 7.83 -15.24
N ASP A 31 12.17 7.07 -14.41
CA ASP A 31 13.61 7.26 -14.14
C ASP A 31 14.48 7.05 -15.41
N ARG A 32 13.91 6.49 -16.48
CA ARG A 32 14.55 6.32 -17.79
C ARG A 32 14.34 7.51 -18.74
N ASP A 33 13.53 8.49 -18.36
CA ASP A 33 13.33 9.72 -19.15
C ASP A 33 14.55 10.63 -18.99
N ASP A 34 15.12 11.11 -20.10
CA ASP A 34 16.26 12.04 -20.09
C ASP A 34 15.97 13.33 -19.29
N ASN A 35 14.69 13.70 -19.16
CA ASN A 35 14.24 14.86 -18.40
C ASN A 35 13.86 14.55 -16.95
N ALA A 36 14.02 13.31 -16.47
CA ALA A 36 13.56 12.88 -15.15
C ALA A 36 14.08 13.78 -14.02
N SER A 37 15.37 14.15 -14.03
CA SER A 37 15.96 15.04 -13.01
C SER A 37 15.31 16.42 -12.99
N SER A 38 15.01 16.99 -14.17
CA SER A 38 14.30 18.27 -14.29
C SER A 38 12.83 18.14 -13.83
N GLN A 39 12.15 17.05 -14.22
CA GLN A 39 10.79 16.74 -13.78
C GLN A 39 10.71 16.67 -12.25
N VAL A 40 11.63 15.92 -11.61
CA VAL A 40 11.70 15.76 -10.16
C VAL A 40 11.92 17.09 -9.46
N THR A 41 12.89 17.89 -9.92
CA THR A 41 13.23 19.17 -9.29
C THR A 41 12.05 20.14 -9.34
N VAL A 42 11.47 20.34 -10.53
CA VAL A 42 10.35 21.26 -10.71
C VAL A 42 9.10 20.77 -9.98
N LEU A 43 8.78 19.48 -10.06
CA LEU A 43 7.64 18.91 -9.34
C LEU A 43 7.76 19.14 -7.83
N LYS A 44 8.95 18.92 -7.26
CA LYS A 44 9.22 19.15 -5.83
C LYS A 44 8.97 20.61 -5.44
N ASP A 45 9.52 21.55 -6.20
CA ASP A 45 9.42 22.98 -5.90
C ASP A 45 7.97 23.48 -6.02
N LEU A 46 7.23 23.01 -7.03
CA LEU A 46 5.82 23.36 -7.22
C LEU A 46 4.94 22.79 -6.11
N ILE A 47 5.16 21.55 -5.68
CA ILE A 47 4.43 20.96 -4.56
C ILE A 47 4.70 21.73 -3.28
N ILE A 48 5.96 22.04 -2.95
CA ILE A 48 6.30 22.82 -1.75
C ILE A 48 5.62 24.19 -1.80
N SER A 49 5.66 24.85 -2.96
CA SER A 49 5.04 26.17 -3.16
C SER A 49 3.53 26.12 -2.95
N SER A 50 2.84 25.13 -3.54
CA SER A 50 1.40 24.94 -3.35
C SER A 50 1.08 24.59 -1.89
N LYS A 51 1.83 23.68 -1.24
CA LYS A 51 1.65 23.38 0.20
C LYS A 51 1.72 24.63 1.07
N LYS A 52 2.74 25.47 0.88
CA LYS A 52 2.90 26.74 1.62
C LYS A 52 1.77 27.73 1.33
N GLY A 53 1.36 27.86 0.07
CA GLY A 53 0.27 28.74 -0.34
C GLY A 53 -1.09 28.33 0.21
N LYS A 54 -1.38 27.03 0.28
CA LYS A 54 -2.65 26.50 0.80
C LYS A 54 -2.69 26.38 2.33
N ASN A 55 -1.55 26.47 3.01
CA ASN A 55 -1.43 26.32 4.47
C ASN A 55 -0.52 27.43 5.06
N PRO A 56 -0.92 28.72 4.95
CA PRO A 56 -0.05 29.86 5.28
C PRO A 56 0.42 29.88 6.73
N GLU A 57 -0.44 29.46 7.67
CA GLU A 57 -0.17 29.45 9.12
C GLU A 57 1.02 28.55 9.52
N MET A 58 1.32 27.51 8.73
CA MET A 58 2.42 26.56 8.99
C MET A 58 3.53 26.63 7.92
N SER A 59 3.53 27.66 7.07
CA SER A 59 4.42 27.77 5.90
C SER A 59 5.91 27.60 6.19
N SER A 60 6.37 28.01 7.38
CA SER A 60 7.77 27.87 7.82
C SER A 60 8.16 26.45 8.22
N LEU A 61 7.19 25.60 8.57
CA LEU A 61 7.39 24.22 9.02
C LEU A 61 7.21 23.19 7.89
N ILE A 62 6.61 23.60 6.77
CA ILE A 62 6.26 22.72 5.66
C ILE A 62 7.51 22.26 4.91
N THR A 63 7.65 20.94 4.84
CA THR A 63 8.60 20.24 3.97
C THR A 63 7.87 19.56 2.81
N ILE A 64 8.62 18.94 1.90
CA ILE A 64 8.02 18.19 0.79
C ILE A 64 7.16 17.02 1.28
N ASP A 65 7.49 16.41 2.43
CA ASP A 65 6.81 15.20 2.93
C ASP A 65 5.79 15.50 4.04
N THR A 66 5.62 16.77 4.43
CA THR A 66 4.56 17.17 5.37
C THR A 66 3.18 16.84 4.76
N PRO A 67 2.32 16.03 5.42
CA PRO A 67 1.06 15.53 4.85
C PRO A 67 -0.05 16.59 4.95
N VAL A 68 0.14 17.70 4.26
CA VAL A 68 -0.85 18.80 4.16
C VAL A 68 -1.31 18.95 2.72
N PHE A 69 -2.53 19.46 2.57
CA PHE A 69 -3.16 19.68 1.27
C PHE A 69 -2.29 20.56 0.37
N TRP A 70 -2.19 20.14 -0.89
CA TRP A 70 -1.66 20.92 -2.01
C TRP A 70 -2.52 20.64 -3.24
N ASP A 71 -2.59 21.59 -4.15
CA ASP A 71 -3.49 21.53 -5.28
C ASP A 71 -2.79 20.92 -6.50
N LEU A 72 -3.20 19.70 -6.86
CA LEU A 72 -2.61 18.98 -7.98
C LEU A 72 -2.92 19.65 -9.32
N ASN A 73 -4.08 20.28 -9.46
CA ASN A 73 -4.45 20.97 -10.69
C ASN A 73 -3.62 22.25 -10.86
N GLU A 74 -3.33 22.95 -9.77
CA GLU A 74 -2.40 24.09 -9.76
C GLU A 74 -1.00 23.65 -10.23
N VAL A 75 -0.44 22.60 -9.63
CA VAL A 75 0.87 22.05 -9.99
C VAL A 75 0.89 21.60 -11.46
N ARG A 76 -0.13 20.84 -11.89
CA ARG A 76 -0.29 20.38 -13.28
C ARG A 76 -0.33 21.55 -14.25
N ALA A 77 -1.17 22.56 -13.99
CA ALA A 77 -1.30 23.73 -14.86
C ALA A 77 0.02 24.49 -14.96
N LYS A 78 0.78 24.61 -13.86
CA LYS A 78 2.08 25.28 -13.88
C LYS A 78 3.12 24.48 -14.65
N MET A 79 3.15 23.15 -14.52
CA MET A 79 4.03 22.31 -15.35
C MET A 79 3.66 22.40 -16.83
N GLN A 80 2.37 22.38 -17.18
CA GLN A 80 1.91 22.55 -18.56
C GLN A 80 2.31 23.91 -19.16
N PHE A 81 2.21 24.98 -18.37
CA PHE A 81 2.71 26.29 -18.77
C PHE A 81 4.21 26.24 -19.07
N LEU A 82 5.03 25.67 -18.17
CA LEU A 82 6.48 25.57 -18.36
C LEU A 82 6.86 24.69 -19.56
N ASP A 83 6.07 23.66 -19.86
CA ASP A 83 6.27 22.77 -21.01
C ASP A 83 6.02 23.46 -22.36
N THR A 84 5.23 24.53 -22.36
CA THR A 84 4.80 25.26 -23.58
C THR A 84 5.29 26.70 -23.64
N GLU A 85 6.03 27.15 -22.62
CA GLU A 85 6.48 28.52 -22.47
C GLU A 85 7.41 28.95 -23.62
N LYS A 86 7.08 30.09 -24.24
CA LYS A 86 7.93 30.78 -25.20
C LYS A 86 8.19 32.21 -24.73
N ILE A 87 9.46 32.54 -24.56
CA ILE A 87 9.95 33.84 -24.13
C ILE A 87 10.08 34.72 -25.36
N SER A 88 9.31 35.80 -25.40
CA SER A 88 9.37 36.79 -26.48
C SER A 88 10.07 38.05 -25.97
N MET A 89 11.17 38.47 -26.63
CA MET A 89 11.74 39.80 -26.44
C MET A 89 11.28 40.72 -27.57
N PRO A 90 11.13 42.04 -27.33
CA PRO A 90 10.75 42.99 -28.36
C PRO A 90 11.71 42.92 -29.56
N GLY A 91 11.18 42.61 -30.75
CA GLY A 91 11.95 42.57 -32.00
C GLY A 91 12.63 41.25 -32.35
N THR A 92 12.46 40.17 -31.56
CA THR A 92 13.05 38.85 -31.85
C THR A 92 11.99 37.76 -31.99
N THR A 93 12.32 36.67 -32.71
CA THR A 93 11.49 35.47 -32.74
C THR A 93 11.33 34.88 -31.32
N PRO A 94 10.14 34.37 -30.96
CA PRO A 94 9.92 33.75 -29.65
C PRO A 94 10.90 32.59 -29.44
N LYS A 95 11.65 32.62 -28.34
CA LYS A 95 12.57 31.55 -27.94
C LYS A 95 11.88 30.62 -26.96
N GLU A 96 12.10 29.33 -27.11
CA GLU A 96 11.59 28.31 -26.18
C GLU A 96 12.13 28.53 -24.76
N GLY A 97 11.26 28.39 -23.77
CA GLY A 97 11.63 28.46 -22.36
C GLY A 97 12.54 27.30 -21.93
N PRO A 98 13.15 27.39 -20.73
CA PRO A 98 14.13 26.41 -20.26
C PRO A 98 13.56 25.00 -20.04
N PHE A 99 12.25 24.87 -19.90
CA PHE A 99 11.54 23.61 -19.68
C PHE A 99 10.63 23.19 -20.84
N TYR A 100 10.70 23.90 -21.97
CA TYR A 100 9.87 23.62 -23.13
C TYR A 100 10.04 22.15 -23.59
N GLY A 101 8.93 21.42 -23.71
CA GLY A 101 8.88 20.01 -24.10
C GLY A 101 9.45 19.00 -23.09
N LYS A 102 9.92 19.42 -21.91
CA LYS A 102 10.56 18.52 -20.92
C LYS A 102 9.56 17.75 -20.06
N PHE A 103 8.30 18.18 -20.04
CA PHE A 103 7.24 17.63 -19.20
C PHE A 103 6.15 16.93 -20.01
N THR A 104 6.19 16.94 -21.34
CA THR A 104 5.15 16.36 -22.19
C THR A 104 4.82 14.89 -21.82
N ARG A 105 5.84 14.02 -21.68
CA ARG A 105 5.63 12.61 -21.29
C ARG A 105 5.14 12.44 -19.85
N PHE A 106 5.55 13.34 -18.96
CA PHE A 106 5.07 13.38 -17.58
C PHE A 106 3.58 13.73 -17.55
N LEU A 107 3.18 14.80 -18.25
CA LEU A 107 1.80 15.29 -18.29
C LEU A 107 0.85 14.25 -18.91
N VAL A 108 1.27 13.55 -19.96
CA VAL A 108 0.48 12.44 -20.56
C VAL A 108 0.21 11.33 -19.53
N ARG A 109 1.23 10.96 -18.73
CA ARG A 109 1.09 9.92 -17.70
C ARG A 109 0.23 10.39 -16.52
N LEU A 110 0.43 11.63 -16.07
CA LEU A 110 -0.38 12.27 -15.04
C LEU A 110 -1.85 12.29 -15.47
N ASP A 111 -2.15 12.79 -16.67
CA ASP A 111 -3.51 12.89 -17.20
C ASP A 111 -4.15 11.51 -17.39
N GLY A 112 -3.37 10.50 -17.82
CA GLY A 112 -3.83 9.12 -17.88
C GLY A 112 -4.34 8.62 -16.52
N LYS A 113 -3.59 8.85 -15.44
CA LYS A 113 -3.97 8.44 -14.08
C LYS A 113 -5.12 9.28 -13.52
N LEU A 114 -5.17 10.58 -13.79
CA LEU A 114 -6.25 11.46 -13.34
C LEU A 114 -7.60 11.13 -13.97
N ASN A 115 -7.58 10.65 -15.22
CA ASN A 115 -8.79 10.33 -15.98
C ASN A 115 -9.31 8.92 -15.71
N ASP A 116 -8.44 7.99 -15.28
CA ASP A 116 -8.81 6.61 -14.98
C ASP A 116 -9.70 6.51 -13.71
N PRO A 117 -10.96 6.03 -13.84
CA PRO A 117 -11.89 5.90 -12.71
C PRO A 117 -11.36 5.06 -11.54
N ARG A 118 -10.46 4.12 -11.81
CA ARG A 118 -9.88 3.22 -10.80
C ARG A 118 -8.99 3.96 -9.79
N TYR A 119 -8.52 5.16 -10.14
CA TYR A 119 -7.77 6.04 -9.26
C TYR A 119 -8.66 7.09 -8.56
N GLY A 120 -9.98 7.01 -8.73
CA GLY A 120 -10.93 8.00 -8.21
C GLY A 120 -10.83 8.20 -6.69
N PHE A 121 -10.61 7.13 -5.93
CA PHE A 121 -10.45 7.17 -4.47
C PHE A 121 -9.24 8.02 -4.02
N MET A 122 -8.26 8.27 -4.90
CA MET A 122 -7.04 9.02 -4.63
C MET A 122 -7.05 10.43 -5.23
N PHE A 123 -7.44 10.56 -6.49
CA PHE A 123 -7.38 11.82 -7.23
C PHE A 123 -8.69 12.59 -7.29
N ARG A 124 -9.80 11.98 -6.85
CA ARG A 124 -11.12 12.64 -6.79
C ARG A 124 -11.75 12.47 -5.39
N PRO A 125 -11.03 12.84 -4.32
CA PRO A 125 -11.61 12.78 -2.98
C PRO A 125 -12.82 13.71 -2.88
N LYS A 126 -13.84 13.30 -2.13
CA LYS A 126 -15.05 14.10 -1.83
C LYS A 126 -15.10 14.52 -0.37
N LYS A 127 -14.49 13.74 0.54
CA LYS A 127 -14.52 13.98 1.99
C LYS A 127 -13.31 14.78 2.45
N TYR A 128 -12.11 14.36 2.07
CA TYR A 128 -10.86 14.90 2.61
C TYR A 128 -10.22 15.91 1.63
N LEU A 129 -10.90 17.04 1.46
CA LEU A 129 -10.52 18.10 0.51
C LEU A 129 -9.45 19.06 1.04
N GLN A 130 -9.18 19.03 2.35
CA GLN A 130 -8.25 19.94 3.04
C GLN A 130 -7.50 19.21 4.14
N SER A 131 -6.39 19.81 4.61
CA SER A 131 -5.49 19.25 5.63
C SER A 131 -6.22 18.80 6.91
N VAL A 132 -7.28 19.49 7.31
CA VAL A 132 -8.07 19.16 8.51
C VAL A 132 -8.71 17.77 8.42
N GLY A 133 -9.06 17.32 7.21
CA GLY A 133 -9.66 16.00 7.00
C GLY A 133 -8.75 14.83 7.35
N LEU A 134 -7.44 15.05 7.53
CA LEU A 134 -6.51 14.03 7.98
C LEU A 134 -6.89 13.49 9.38
N ASN A 135 -7.43 14.35 10.26
CA ASN A 135 -7.82 13.95 11.61
C ASN A 135 -8.90 12.87 11.56
N ASP A 136 -9.96 13.11 10.79
CA ASP A 136 -11.09 12.19 10.65
C ASP A 136 -10.66 10.90 9.93
N LEU A 137 -9.81 11.01 8.91
CA LEU A 137 -9.27 9.85 8.21
C LEU A 137 -8.47 8.96 9.16
N LEU A 138 -7.55 9.53 9.96
CA LEU A 138 -6.74 8.77 10.91
C LEU A 138 -7.60 8.19 12.04
N ALA A 139 -8.57 8.94 12.56
CA ALA A 139 -9.47 8.45 13.59
C ALA A 139 -10.24 7.21 13.10
N ARG A 140 -10.81 7.27 11.90
CA ARG A 140 -11.55 6.14 11.28
C ARG A 140 -10.64 4.97 10.92
N MET A 141 -9.47 5.25 10.34
CA MET A 141 -8.52 4.22 9.90
C MET A 141 -7.94 3.45 11.10
N LEU A 142 -7.55 4.16 12.15
CA LEU A 142 -6.89 3.60 13.33
C LEU A 142 -7.87 3.16 14.43
N GLY A 143 -9.17 3.43 14.28
CA GLY A 143 -10.17 3.20 15.33
C GLY A 143 -9.88 4.01 16.59
N ALA A 144 -9.21 5.16 16.47
CA ALA A 144 -8.67 5.92 17.59
C ALA A 144 -9.75 6.58 18.49
N ASP A 145 -10.97 6.68 17.98
CA ASP A 145 -12.17 7.10 18.71
C ASP A 145 -12.81 5.95 19.53
N GLY A 146 -12.23 4.75 19.49
CA GLY A 146 -12.77 3.55 20.13
C GLY A 146 -13.91 2.89 19.34
N SER A 147 -14.18 3.36 18.11
CA SER A 147 -15.24 2.79 17.27
C SER A 147 -14.97 1.35 16.85
N ALA A 148 -13.69 0.98 16.67
CA ALA A 148 -13.27 -0.34 16.25
C ALA A 148 -11.90 -0.73 16.80
N GLN A 149 -11.70 -2.04 17.04
CA GLN A 149 -10.40 -2.61 17.40
C GLN A 149 -9.68 -3.21 16.19
N VAL A 150 -10.42 -3.51 15.13
CA VAL A 150 -9.93 -4.07 13.88
C VAL A 150 -10.48 -3.22 12.75
N THR A 151 -9.59 -2.74 11.89
CA THR A 151 -9.97 -2.08 10.64
C THR A 151 -9.52 -2.94 9.47
N ILE A 152 -10.46 -3.37 8.63
CA ILE A 152 -10.19 -4.13 7.41
C ILE A 152 -10.28 -3.16 6.23
N LEU A 153 -9.18 -3.04 5.48
CA LEU A 153 -9.11 -2.26 4.26
C LEU A 153 -9.22 -3.23 3.07
N ASP A 154 -10.38 -3.25 2.42
CA ASP A 154 -10.60 -4.10 1.25
C ASP A 154 -9.99 -3.44 0.00
N LEU A 155 -8.82 -3.93 -0.42
CA LEU A 155 -8.10 -3.45 -1.61
C LEU A 155 -8.43 -4.26 -2.87
N SER A 156 -9.41 -5.16 -2.82
CA SER A 156 -9.67 -6.10 -3.89
C SER A 156 -10.16 -5.44 -5.19
N GLY A 157 -10.69 -4.21 -5.12
CA GLY A 157 -11.08 -3.40 -6.29
C GLY A 157 -9.96 -2.52 -6.85
N VAL A 158 -8.78 -2.50 -6.21
CA VAL A 158 -7.67 -1.63 -6.58
C VAL A 158 -6.78 -2.31 -7.63
N PRO A 159 -6.41 -1.59 -8.71
CA PRO A 159 -5.37 -2.04 -9.63
C PRO A 159 -4.04 -2.38 -8.94
N PHE A 160 -3.43 -3.48 -9.38
CA PHE A 160 -2.19 -4.00 -8.80
C PHE A 160 -1.04 -2.98 -8.80
N ASP A 161 -0.95 -2.14 -9.83
CA ASP A 161 0.07 -1.09 -9.96
C ASP A 161 -0.05 0.01 -8.89
N ILE A 162 -1.21 0.12 -8.23
CA ILE A 162 -1.48 1.11 -7.17
C ILE A 162 -1.39 0.49 -5.78
N VAL A 163 -1.55 -0.83 -5.64
CA VAL A 163 -1.48 -1.52 -4.34
C VAL A 163 -0.20 -1.16 -3.59
N ASN A 164 0.94 -1.13 -4.29
CA ASN A 164 2.22 -0.67 -3.73
C ASN A 164 2.13 0.73 -3.13
N THR A 165 1.51 1.67 -3.85
CA THR A 165 1.34 3.06 -3.39
C THR A 165 0.47 3.13 -2.14
N ILE A 166 -0.66 2.41 -2.14
CA ILE A 166 -1.58 2.38 -1.00
C ILE A 166 -0.91 1.78 0.23
N VAL A 167 -0.27 0.62 0.08
CA VAL A 167 0.43 -0.06 1.17
C VAL A 167 1.53 0.84 1.74
N SER A 168 2.33 1.48 0.90
CA SER A 168 3.35 2.43 1.35
C SER A 168 2.73 3.59 2.13
N LEU A 169 1.66 4.18 1.61
CA LEU A 169 0.98 5.30 2.23
C LEU A 169 0.41 4.94 3.61
N LEU A 170 -0.36 3.85 3.69
CA LEU A 170 -1.00 3.38 4.92
C LEU A 170 0.04 2.99 5.98
N ALA A 171 1.05 2.23 5.58
CA ALA A 171 2.12 1.80 6.48
C ALA A 171 2.89 3.01 7.03
N ARG A 172 3.24 3.96 6.16
CA ARG A 172 3.92 5.20 6.56
C ARG A 172 3.05 6.04 7.48
N MET A 173 1.80 6.31 7.11
CA MET A 173 0.88 7.12 7.93
C MET A 173 0.69 6.54 9.32
N THR A 174 0.54 5.21 9.41
CA THR A 174 0.42 4.51 10.69
C THR A 174 1.69 4.64 11.53
N PHE A 175 2.86 4.43 10.91
CA PHE A 175 4.14 4.58 11.59
C PHE A 175 4.39 6.01 12.06
N ASP A 176 4.16 7.00 11.19
CA ASP A 176 4.36 8.42 11.49
C ASP A 176 3.39 8.90 12.58
N PHE A 177 2.13 8.46 12.55
CA PHE A 177 1.17 8.76 13.63
C PHE A 177 1.73 8.34 14.99
N ASN A 178 2.16 7.09 15.12
CA ASN A 178 2.72 6.59 16.37
C ASN A 178 4.12 7.15 16.68
N PHE A 179 4.91 7.53 15.67
CA PHE A 179 6.18 8.22 15.86
C PHE A 179 5.99 9.57 16.55
N TYR A 180 5.00 10.36 16.13
CA TYR A 180 4.68 11.66 16.72
C TYR A 180 3.74 11.59 17.93
N ASN A 181 3.09 10.45 18.19
CA ASN A 181 2.22 10.26 19.35
C ASN A 181 3.04 10.15 20.66
N PRO A 182 2.87 11.07 21.63
CA PRO A 182 3.53 10.98 22.93
C PRO A 182 3.07 9.76 23.75
N ASN A 183 1.82 9.32 23.54
CA ASN A 183 1.19 8.20 24.24
C ASN A 183 1.26 6.89 23.44
N ARG A 184 2.18 6.78 22.46
CA ARG A 184 2.31 5.61 21.58
C ARG A 184 2.47 4.26 22.29
N ARG A 185 2.93 4.25 23.54
CA ARG A 185 3.05 3.02 24.35
C ARG A 185 1.69 2.44 24.74
N ASP A 186 0.68 3.29 24.86
CA ASP A 186 -0.69 2.92 25.20
C ASP A 186 -1.57 2.74 23.95
N PHE A 187 -0.98 2.90 22.75
CA PHE A 187 -1.66 2.76 21.47
C PHE A 187 -0.84 1.86 20.51
N PRO A 188 -0.61 0.58 20.83
CA PRO A 188 0.09 -0.32 19.94
C PRO A 188 -0.74 -0.65 18.70
N ILE A 189 -0.12 -0.63 17.52
CA ILE A 189 -0.79 -0.91 16.25
C ILE A 189 -0.15 -2.14 15.60
N LEU A 190 -0.97 -3.09 15.14
CA LEU A 190 -0.54 -4.21 14.31
C LEU A 190 -1.00 -3.99 12.87
N LEU A 191 -0.05 -3.86 11.95
CA LEU A 191 -0.32 -3.85 10.51
C LEU A 191 -0.27 -5.27 9.96
N VAL A 192 -1.37 -5.75 9.39
CA VAL A 192 -1.45 -7.08 8.78
C VAL A 192 -1.40 -6.95 7.26
N PHE A 193 -0.41 -7.59 6.64
CA PHE A 193 -0.16 -7.58 5.21
C PHE A 193 -0.54 -8.94 4.61
N GLU A 194 -1.76 -9.03 4.07
CA GLU A 194 -2.25 -10.20 3.31
C GLU A 194 -1.65 -10.27 1.90
N GLU A 195 -1.37 -11.47 1.40
CA GLU A 195 -0.75 -11.70 0.08
C GLU A 195 0.54 -10.89 -0.15
N ALA A 196 1.37 -10.78 0.88
CA ALA A 196 2.49 -9.84 0.94
C ALA A 196 3.53 -9.96 -0.19
N HIS A 197 3.68 -11.14 -0.82
CA HIS A 197 4.60 -11.35 -1.95
C HIS A 197 4.29 -10.44 -3.15
N ASN A 198 3.04 -9.99 -3.29
CA ASN A 198 2.60 -9.12 -4.37
C ASN A 198 3.21 -7.71 -4.31
N TYR A 199 3.49 -7.19 -3.12
CA TYR A 199 3.90 -5.79 -2.93
C TYR A 199 5.15 -5.61 -2.04
N LEU A 200 5.65 -6.69 -1.42
CA LEU A 200 6.88 -6.73 -0.63
C LEU A 200 7.89 -7.75 -1.20
N PRO A 201 8.26 -7.70 -2.49
CA PRO A 201 8.98 -8.77 -3.16
C PRO A 201 10.42 -8.94 -2.64
N ALA A 202 10.95 -10.17 -2.68
CA ALA A 202 12.32 -10.52 -2.29
C ALA A 202 13.40 -9.80 -3.11
N THR A 203 13.20 -9.72 -4.43
CA THR A 203 14.10 -9.09 -5.39
C THR A 203 13.33 -8.12 -6.30
N GLY A 204 14.02 -7.09 -6.80
CA GLY A 204 13.46 -6.10 -7.71
C GLY A 204 14.53 -5.10 -8.13
N THR A 205 14.54 -4.70 -9.40
CA THR A 205 15.50 -3.73 -9.96
C THR A 205 15.37 -2.34 -9.35
N THR A 206 14.20 -2.03 -8.79
CA THR A 206 13.94 -0.85 -7.96
C THR A 206 13.14 -1.29 -6.73
N THR A 207 13.59 -0.94 -5.53
CA THR A 207 12.86 -1.24 -4.30
C THR A 207 11.61 -0.36 -4.23
N SER A 208 10.42 -0.97 -4.36
CA SER A 208 9.15 -0.24 -4.26
C SER A 208 9.08 0.58 -2.97
N SER A 209 8.40 1.72 -3.01
CA SER A 209 8.14 2.54 -1.81
C SER A 209 7.49 1.76 -0.67
N ALA A 210 6.61 0.80 -1.00
CA ALA A 210 6.00 -0.12 -0.03
C ALA A 210 7.07 -0.93 0.72
N ARG A 211 7.92 -1.65 -0.02
CA ARG A 211 8.96 -2.49 0.58
C ARG A 211 9.89 -1.69 1.48
N ARG A 212 10.38 -0.52 1.03
CA ARG A 212 11.25 0.35 1.85
C ARG A 212 10.57 0.80 3.15
N THR A 213 9.29 1.15 3.06
CA THR A 213 8.50 1.60 4.21
C THR A 213 8.32 0.46 5.21
N VAL A 214 7.89 -0.73 4.75
CA VAL A 214 7.65 -1.87 5.64
C VAL A 214 8.95 -2.43 6.22
N GLU A 215 10.06 -2.46 5.47
CA GLU A 215 11.38 -2.83 6.00
C GLU A 215 11.83 -1.88 7.13
N ARG A 216 11.54 -0.58 7.01
CA ARG A 216 11.81 0.37 8.09
C ARG A 216 10.96 0.08 9.32
N ILE A 217 9.67 -0.21 9.14
CA ILE A 217 8.78 -0.57 10.25
C ILE A 217 9.25 -1.89 10.89
N ALA A 218 9.68 -2.87 10.11
CA ALA A 218 10.20 -4.13 10.63
C ALA A 218 11.43 -3.91 11.54
N LYS A 219 12.33 -2.99 11.17
CA LYS A 219 13.54 -2.65 11.92
C LYS A 219 13.29 -1.76 13.14
N GLU A 220 12.40 -0.78 13.03
CA GLU A 220 12.26 0.31 14.00
C GLU A 220 10.92 0.32 14.75
N GLY A 221 9.91 -0.38 14.25
CA GLY A 221 8.51 -0.31 14.68
C GLY A 221 8.31 -0.62 16.16
N ARG A 222 9.09 -1.56 16.71
CA ARG A 222 9.09 -1.91 18.14
C ARG A 222 9.31 -0.69 19.05
N LYS A 223 10.15 0.27 18.64
CA LYS A 223 10.43 1.50 19.41
C LYS A 223 9.23 2.44 19.47
N TYR A 224 8.36 2.36 18.47
CA TYR A 224 7.24 3.28 18.28
C TYR A 224 5.86 2.62 18.50
N GLY A 225 5.81 1.37 18.96
CA GLY A 225 4.55 0.67 19.19
C GLY A 225 3.83 0.30 17.89
N VAL A 226 4.57 0.03 16.82
CA VAL A 226 4.02 -0.44 15.54
C VAL A 226 4.64 -1.78 15.21
N SER A 227 3.82 -2.82 15.12
CA SER A 227 4.22 -4.18 14.75
C SER A 227 3.65 -4.53 13.38
N ILE A 228 4.24 -5.54 12.73
CA ILE A 228 3.77 -6.05 11.46
C ILE A 228 3.47 -7.55 11.56
N MET A 229 2.49 -8.00 10.80
CA MET A 229 2.22 -9.39 10.50
C MET A 229 2.20 -9.54 9.00
N VAL A 230 2.97 -10.50 8.49
CA VAL A 230 3.13 -10.75 7.05
C VAL A 230 2.54 -12.11 6.75
N VAL A 231 1.51 -12.14 5.91
CA VAL A 231 0.82 -13.35 5.50
C VAL A 231 1.10 -13.59 4.01
N SER A 232 1.61 -14.78 3.68
CA SER A 232 1.97 -15.12 2.30
C SER A 232 2.04 -16.64 2.10
N GLN A 233 1.55 -17.10 0.95
CA GLN A 233 1.73 -18.47 0.46
C GLN A 233 3.11 -18.78 -0.12
N ARG A 234 3.90 -17.73 -0.43
CA ARG A 234 5.23 -17.79 -1.06
C ARG A 234 6.26 -17.04 -0.21
N PRO A 235 6.73 -17.60 0.92
CA PRO A 235 7.68 -16.92 1.78
C PRO A 235 8.99 -16.55 1.08
N VAL A 236 9.47 -17.37 0.12
CA VAL A 236 10.69 -17.08 -0.65
C VAL A 236 10.56 -15.84 -1.56
N GLU A 237 9.34 -15.46 -1.91
CA GLU A 237 9.06 -14.30 -2.77
C GLU A 237 8.92 -13.00 -1.97
N VAL A 238 8.98 -13.03 -0.64
CA VAL A 238 8.87 -11.86 0.24
C VAL A 238 10.26 -11.35 0.64
N SER A 239 10.41 -10.04 0.91
CA SER A 239 11.66 -9.46 1.40
C SER A 239 12.24 -10.20 2.60
N GLU A 240 13.44 -10.74 2.42
CA GLU A 240 14.24 -11.37 3.48
C GLU A 240 14.55 -10.40 4.61
N THR A 241 14.68 -9.10 4.31
CA THR A 241 14.86 -8.08 5.35
C THR A 241 13.64 -7.96 6.24
N ILE A 242 12.43 -8.14 5.70
CA ILE A 242 11.21 -8.12 6.52
C ILE A 242 11.12 -9.41 7.33
N LEU A 243 11.26 -10.56 6.68
CA LEU A 243 11.11 -11.86 7.34
C LEU A 243 12.17 -12.09 8.42
N SER A 244 13.43 -11.70 8.20
CA SER A 244 14.48 -11.81 9.23
C SER A 244 14.25 -10.96 10.49
N GLN A 245 13.35 -9.97 10.44
CA GLN A 245 12.95 -9.17 11.61
C GLN A 245 11.67 -9.72 12.29
N CYS A 246 11.05 -10.76 11.73
CA CYS A 246 9.91 -11.43 12.37
C CYS A 246 10.41 -12.35 13.48
N ASN A 247 9.99 -12.07 14.72
CA ASN A 247 10.34 -12.89 15.88
C ASN A 247 9.43 -14.13 16.04
N ASN A 248 8.30 -14.16 15.33
CA ASN A 248 7.26 -15.18 15.45
C ASN A 248 6.82 -15.65 14.07
N TYR A 249 6.69 -16.96 13.93
CA TYR A 249 6.28 -17.64 12.71
C TYR A 249 5.14 -18.60 13.02
N VAL A 250 4.05 -18.47 12.27
CA VAL A 250 2.97 -19.45 12.22
C VAL A 250 3.02 -20.05 10.83
N VAL A 251 3.57 -21.26 10.73
CA VAL A 251 3.84 -21.91 9.44
C VAL A 251 2.80 -23.01 9.24
N LEU A 252 1.88 -22.77 8.31
CA LEU A 252 0.92 -23.77 7.86
C LEU A 252 1.59 -24.74 6.87
N ARG A 253 0.81 -25.66 6.31
CA ARG A 253 1.28 -26.63 5.34
C ARG A 253 2.01 -25.97 4.16
N LEU A 254 3.27 -26.35 3.95
CA LEU A 254 4.09 -25.96 2.80
C LEU A 254 4.54 -27.20 2.02
N THR A 255 4.18 -27.27 0.74
CA THR A 255 4.53 -28.42 -0.13
C THR A 255 5.72 -28.15 -1.04
N ASN A 256 6.02 -26.89 -1.33
CA ASN A 256 7.15 -26.48 -2.16
C ASN A 256 8.48 -26.62 -1.38
N PRO A 257 9.46 -27.42 -1.87
CA PRO A 257 10.75 -27.56 -1.22
C PRO A 257 11.54 -26.24 -1.08
N LEU A 258 11.38 -25.29 -2.00
CA LEU A 258 12.05 -23.98 -1.91
C LEU A 258 11.54 -23.19 -0.69
N ASP A 259 10.22 -23.13 -0.51
CA ASP A 259 9.60 -22.43 0.61
C ASP A 259 9.92 -23.12 1.95
N GLN A 260 9.91 -24.46 1.99
CA GLN A 260 10.30 -25.22 3.18
C GLN A 260 11.75 -24.95 3.59
N ASN A 261 12.68 -25.01 2.63
CA ASN A 261 14.10 -24.74 2.89
C ASN A 261 14.32 -23.29 3.32
N TYR A 262 13.53 -22.36 2.80
CA TYR A 262 13.59 -20.97 3.19
C TYR A 262 13.15 -20.76 4.65
N ILE A 263 12.00 -21.33 5.05
CA ILE A 263 11.55 -21.32 6.45
C ILE A 263 12.58 -21.99 7.39
N LYS A 264 13.17 -23.11 6.97
CA LYS A 264 14.20 -23.82 7.74
C LYS A 264 15.42 -22.95 8.07
N ARG A 265 15.74 -21.96 7.24
CA ARG A 265 16.83 -21.00 7.47
C ARG A 265 16.45 -19.83 8.39
N LEU A 266 15.16 -19.51 8.47
CA LEU A 266 14.64 -18.42 9.32
C LEU A 266 14.42 -18.87 10.77
N VAL A 267 14.21 -20.16 10.98
CA VAL A 267 14.01 -20.79 12.29
C VAL A 267 15.38 -21.18 12.87
N PRO A 268 15.61 -21.04 14.20
CA PRO A 268 16.86 -21.48 14.83
C PRO A 268 17.20 -22.94 14.52
N ASP A 269 18.50 -23.24 14.30
CA ASP A 269 18.98 -24.56 13.87
C ASP A 269 18.49 -25.73 14.74
N THR A 270 18.33 -25.49 16.04
CA THR A 270 17.80 -26.46 17.03
C THR A 270 16.42 -26.99 16.68
N PHE A 271 15.65 -26.24 15.90
CA PHE A 271 14.27 -26.56 15.51
C PHE A 271 14.12 -26.88 14.03
N SER A 272 15.25 -27.00 13.31
CA SER A 272 15.28 -27.26 11.88
C SER A 272 14.65 -28.61 11.51
N SER A 273 14.73 -29.63 12.37
CA SER A 273 14.05 -30.93 12.16
C SER A 273 12.53 -30.85 12.28
N LEU A 274 11.99 -29.90 13.05
CA LEU A 274 10.55 -29.69 13.17
C LEU A 274 9.94 -29.20 11.86
N THR A 275 10.72 -28.55 11.00
CA THR A 275 10.26 -28.11 9.68
C THR A 275 10.02 -29.27 8.70
N GLU A 276 10.49 -30.48 9.01
CA GLU A 276 10.26 -31.66 8.17
C GLU A 276 8.79 -32.12 8.19
N VAL A 277 8.01 -31.68 9.18
CA VAL A 277 6.58 -32.02 9.27
C VAL A 277 5.72 -31.16 8.35
N LEU A 278 6.23 -30.02 7.85
CA LEU A 278 5.48 -29.02 7.08
C LEU A 278 4.72 -29.59 5.86
N PRO A 279 5.25 -30.54 5.06
CA PRO A 279 4.51 -31.11 3.93
C PRO A 279 3.31 -31.97 4.37
N SER A 280 3.38 -32.53 5.58
CA SER A 280 2.43 -33.49 6.13
C SER A 280 1.31 -32.87 6.96
N LEU A 281 1.40 -31.56 7.25
CA LEU A 281 0.37 -30.83 7.98
C LEU A 281 -0.97 -30.90 7.25
N ARG A 282 -2.04 -31.15 8.00
CA ARG A 282 -3.42 -31.11 7.53
C ARG A 282 -3.94 -29.67 7.55
N GLN A 283 -5.11 -29.47 6.95
CA GLN A 283 -5.79 -28.18 7.01
C GLN A 283 -6.07 -27.79 8.47
N GLY A 284 -5.73 -26.54 8.82
CA GLY A 284 -5.81 -26.03 10.18
C GLY A 284 -4.66 -26.46 11.11
N GLU A 285 -3.77 -27.37 10.70
CA GLU A 285 -2.55 -27.62 11.47
C GLU A 285 -1.46 -26.59 11.13
N ALA A 286 -0.74 -26.12 12.15
CA ALA A 286 0.37 -25.20 12.01
C ALA A 286 1.53 -25.56 12.93
N LEU A 287 2.74 -25.22 12.48
CA LEU A 287 3.93 -25.18 13.31
C LEU A 287 4.13 -23.73 13.78
N ILE A 288 4.07 -23.49 15.09
CA ILE A 288 4.37 -22.18 15.68
C ILE A 288 5.80 -22.21 16.21
N VAL A 289 6.58 -21.17 15.88
CA VAL A 289 7.97 -20.97 16.32
C VAL A 289 8.17 -19.49 16.64
N GLY A 290 8.91 -19.16 17.70
CA GLY A 290 9.31 -17.78 17.97
C GLY A 290 9.31 -17.43 19.45
N GLU A 291 9.50 -16.15 19.74
CA GLU A 291 9.58 -15.62 21.11
C GLU A 291 8.24 -15.60 21.86
N SER A 292 7.12 -15.75 21.15
CA SER A 292 5.76 -15.78 21.74
C SER A 292 5.43 -17.07 22.48
N ILE A 293 6.23 -18.13 22.31
CA ILE A 293 6.02 -19.45 22.92
C ILE A 293 7.33 -19.96 23.53
N SER A 294 7.24 -20.75 24.60
CA SER A 294 8.43 -21.25 25.31
C SER A 294 9.20 -22.34 24.56
N MET A 295 8.52 -23.07 23.67
CA MET A 295 9.09 -24.08 22.79
C MET A 295 8.22 -24.18 21.54
N PRO A 296 8.77 -24.55 20.37
CA PRO A 296 7.97 -24.78 19.17
C PRO A 296 6.89 -25.84 19.35
N LEU A 297 5.71 -25.58 18.79
CA LEU A 297 4.54 -26.44 18.94
C LEU A 297 3.88 -26.68 17.57
N ARG A 298 3.50 -27.93 17.33
CA ARG A 298 2.49 -28.26 16.32
C ARG A 298 1.12 -28.14 16.96
N VAL A 299 0.27 -27.28 16.40
CA VAL A 299 -1.06 -27.00 16.93
C VAL A 299 -2.13 -27.22 15.87
N GLN A 300 -3.35 -27.49 16.31
CA GLN A 300 -4.56 -27.36 15.49
C GLN A 300 -5.16 -25.98 15.77
N ILE A 301 -5.28 -25.15 14.74
CA ILE A 301 -5.91 -23.85 14.79
C ILE A 301 -7.43 -24.06 14.65
N ASP A 302 -8.18 -23.44 15.54
CA ASP A 302 -9.65 -23.42 15.47
C ASP A 302 -10.11 -22.64 14.23
N PHE A 303 -11.17 -23.13 13.59
CA PHE A 303 -11.77 -22.42 12.47
C PHE A 303 -12.42 -21.12 12.95
N PRO A 304 -12.32 -20.03 12.17
CA PRO A 304 -12.98 -18.77 12.50
C PRO A 304 -14.50 -18.94 12.52
N ASN A 305 -15.16 -18.21 13.43
CA ASN A 305 -16.61 -18.14 13.52
C ASN A 305 -17.05 -16.66 13.61
N PRO A 306 -17.70 -16.09 12.59
CA PRO A 306 -18.14 -16.75 11.36
C PRO A 306 -16.98 -17.14 10.43
N GLU A 307 -17.23 -18.10 9.53
CA GLU A 307 -16.29 -18.41 8.45
C GLU A 307 -16.14 -17.21 7.49
N PRO A 308 -14.99 -17.04 6.84
CA PRO A 308 -14.81 -15.98 5.85
C PRO A 308 -15.73 -16.18 4.65
N ASP A 309 -16.15 -15.10 4.01
CA ASP A 309 -17.03 -15.13 2.82
C ASP A 309 -16.37 -15.81 1.59
N SER A 310 -15.08 -16.15 1.69
CA SER A 310 -14.33 -16.91 0.71
C SER A 310 -14.52 -18.42 0.87
N SER A 311 -15.72 -18.94 0.60
CA SER A 311 -15.82 -20.38 0.35
C SER A 311 -15.24 -20.67 -1.03
N ASP A 312 -14.11 -21.38 -1.09
CA ASP A 312 -13.54 -21.87 -2.35
C ASP A 312 -14.65 -22.51 -3.19
N ILE A 313 -14.68 -22.18 -4.48
CA ILE A 313 -15.63 -22.80 -5.40
C ILE A 313 -15.36 -24.30 -5.37
N LYS A 314 -16.36 -25.10 -4.98
CA LYS A 314 -16.28 -26.56 -5.02
C LYS A 314 -16.30 -27.05 -6.47
N PHE A 315 -15.20 -26.85 -7.20
CA PHE A 315 -15.09 -27.09 -8.63
C PHE A 315 -15.57 -28.48 -9.03
N TYR A 316 -15.21 -29.51 -8.26
CA TYR A 316 -15.62 -30.88 -8.54
C TYR A 316 -17.13 -31.10 -8.44
N GLU A 317 -17.78 -30.56 -7.40
CA GLU A 317 -19.25 -30.63 -7.25
C GLU A 317 -19.94 -29.82 -8.36
N LYS A 318 -19.41 -28.62 -8.66
CA LYS A 318 -19.96 -27.72 -9.68
C LYS A 318 -19.75 -28.20 -11.12
N TRP A 319 -18.67 -28.91 -11.41
CA TRP A 319 -18.46 -29.55 -12.72
C TRP A 319 -19.36 -30.76 -12.91
N LYS A 320 -19.76 -31.43 -11.82
CA LYS A 320 -20.72 -32.55 -11.86
C LYS A 320 -22.17 -32.09 -11.98
N GLN A 321 -22.51 -30.94 -11.41
CA GLN A 321 -23.86 -30.37 -11.45
C GLN A 321 -24.06 -29.54 -12.73
N SER A 322 -25.01 -29.94 -13.60
CA SER A 322 -25.32 -29.22 -14.86
C SER A 322 -26.37 -28.09 -14.70
N GLU A 323 -26.62 -27.63 -13.47
CA GLU A 323 -27.97 -27.18 -13.12
C GLU A 323 -28.28 -25.68 -13.32
N SER A 324 -27.32 -24.85 -13.74
CA SER A 324 -27.66 -23.47 -14.13
C SER A 324 -26.88 -22.99 -15.34
N LYS A 325 -27.60 -22.62 -16.42
CA LYS A 325 -27.00 -21.90 -17.54
C LYS A 325 -26.58 -20.51 -17.06
N THR A 326 -25.28 -20.22 -17.12
CA THR A 326 -24.75 -18.89 -16.83
C THR A 326 -25.38 -17.86 -17.77
N LYS A 327 -26.02 -16.83 -17.22
CA LYS A 327 -26.53 -15.70 -18.01
C LYS A 327 -25.37 -14.82 -18.46
N ILE A 328 -24.74 -15.20 -19.58
CA ILE A 328 -23.54 -14.53 -20.09
C ILE A 328 -23.77 -13.02 -20.24
N ALA A 329 -24.93 -12.58 -20.72
CA ALA A 329 -25.24 -11.16 -20.87
C ALA A 329 -25.19 -10.38 -19.54
N GLU A 330 -25.65 -10.99 -18.45
CA GLU A 330 -25.61 -10.41 -17.11
C GLU A 330 -24.17 -10.34 -16.60
N VAL A 331 -23.40 -11.42 -16.77
CA VAL A 331 -21.96 -11.46 -16.42
C VAL A 331 -21.17 -10.42 -17.20
N VAL A 332 -21.41 -10.30 -18.51
CA VAL A 332 -20.76 -9.29 -19.37
C VAL A 332 -21.14 -7.88 -18.93
N THR A 333 -22.41 -7.65 -18.56
CA THR A 333 -22.85 -6.35 -18.04
C THR A 333 -22.14 -6.02 -16.73
N ARG A 334 -22.07 -6.95 -15.78
CA ARG A 334 -21.34 -6.78 -14.51
C ARG A 334 -19.85 -6.56 -14.74
N TRP A 335 -19.25 -7.30 -15.68
CA TRP A 335 -17.85 -7.14 -16.07
C TRP A 335 -17.60 -5.75 -16.66
N TRP A 336 -18.44 -5.26 -17.58
CA TRP A 336 -18.30 -3.90 -18.11
C TRP A 336 -18.44 -2.82 -17.04
N LYS A 337 -19.31 -3.04 -16.05
CA LYS A 337 -19.47 -2.14 -14.89
C LYS A 337 -18.40 -2.31 -13.81
N GLN A 338 -17.56 -3.34 -13.91
CA GLN A 338 -16.60 -3.74 -12.87
C GLN A 338 -17.29 -4.02 -11.51
N GLU A 339 -18.54 -4.49 -11.53
CA GLU A 339 -19.29 -4.87 -10.34
C GLU A 339 -18.92 -6.31 -9.95
N LYS A 340 -18.36 -6.50 -8.75
CA LYS A 340 -18.04 -7.83 -8.22
C LYS A 340 -19.29 -8.65 -7.93
N ALA A 341 -19.12 -9.97 -8.04
CA ALA A 341 -20.18 -10.98 -8.00
C ALA A 341 -20.93 -11.04 -6.68
#